data_AF-A0A4P6B2Z3-F1
#
_entry.id   AF-A0A4P6B2Z3-F1
#
_cell.length_a   1.000
_cell.length_b   1.000
_cell.length_c   1.000
_cell.angle_alpha   90.00
_cell.angle_beta   90.00
_cell.angle_gamma   90.00
#
_symmetry.space_group_name_H-M   'P 1'
#
loop_
_entity.id
_entity.type
_entity.pdbx_description
1 polymer ?
#
loop_
_entity_poly.entity_id
_entity_poly.type
_entity_poly.pdbx_seq_one_letter_code
_entity_poly.pdbx_strand_id
1 'polypeptide(L)'
;MRHFENVEATWFYTVFLQAMCKYIAVKERQNSNDTNYHYAVAALIHYAKWMAENEYAYLDKPDILEFPNQTWSGQDIRKLCVLNFARAYVTEELLDTFDRKLESLEQKIIDRLSASDEAKTTRLLCLMMQNINYATYRYVPIPKVNKGNISVNSDKKTLLSLVTKTLASFSIGRERRQLVKRFPQLQKWLGQP
;
A
#
# COMPACT_ATOMS: atom_id res chain seq x y z
N MET A 1 5.92 7.15 -16.97
CA MET A 1 6.53 7.44 -15.64
C MET A 1 5.40 7.74 -14.66
N ARG A 2 5.55 7.45 -13.36
CA ARG A 2 4.47 7.60 -12.34
C ARG A 2 4.39 8.97 -11.66
N HIS A 3 5.17 9.95 -12.11
CA HIS A 3 5.12 11.36 -11.68
C HIS A 3 5.20 11.61 -10.16
N PHE A 4 6.09 10.88 -9.46
CA PHE A 4 6.25 10.98 -8.00
C PHE A 4 6.82 12.32 -7.52
N GLU A 5 7.33 13.14 -8.43
CA GLU A 5 7.66 14.54 -8.19
C GLU A 5 6.43 15.39 -7.79
N ASN A 6 5.24 14.99 -8.23
CA ASN A 6 3.99 15.61 -7.80
C ASN A 6 3.51 14.94 -6.50
N VAL A 7 4.07 15.39 -5.38
CA VAL A 7 3.74 14.89 -4.03
C VAL A 7 2.24 14.96 -3.75
N GLU A 8 1.60 16.08 -4.09
CA GLU A 8 0.18 16.32 -3.80
C GLU A 8 -0.76 15.34 -4.52
N ALA A 9 -0.45 15.02 -5.78
CA ALA A 9 -1.22 14.04 -6.54
C ALA A 9 -0.89 12.60 -6.16
N THR A 10 0.28 12.32 -5.58
CA THR A 10 0.80 10.95 -5.47
C THR A 10 0.95 10.41 -4.05
N TRP A 11 0.89 11.23 -3.00
CA TRP A 11 1.18 10.82 -1.61
C TRP A 11 0.46 9.53 -1.15
N PHE A 12 -0.72 9.25 -1.71
CA PHE A 12 -1.53 8.07 -1.42
C PHE A 12 -0.83 6.74 -1.81
N TYR A 13 0.21 6.77 -2.63
CA TYR A 13 0.96 5.58 -2.99
C TYR A 13 1.55 4.89 -1.75
N THR A 14 1.93 5.65 -0.71
CA THR A 14 2.42 5.11 0.57
C THR A 14 1.32 4.35 1.31
N VAL A 15 0.06 4.81 1.22
CA VAL A 15 -1.12 4.11 1.75
C VAL A 15 -1.31 2.79 1.03
N PHE A 16 -1.19 2.79 -0.29
CA PHE A 16 -1.28 1.58 -1.10
C PHE A 16 -0.17 0.57 -0.76
N LEU A 17 1.08 1.02 -0.66
CA LEU A 17 2.20 0.14 -0.29
C LEU A 17 2.06 -0.41 1.12
N GLN A 18 1.57 0.39 2.08
CA GLN A 18 1.27 -0.11 3.42
C GLN A 18 0.18 -1.20 3.40
N ALA A 19 -0.85 -1.05 2.57
CA ALA A 19 -1.84 -2.11 2.35
C ALA A 19 -1.21 -3.35 1.70
N MET A 20 -0.26 -3.18 0.79
CA MET A 20 0.50 -4.27 0.18
C MET A 20 1.33 -5.05 1.21
N CYS A 21 1.99 -4.37 2.16
CA CYS A 21 2.68 -5.02 3.28
C CYS A 21 1.71 -5.96 4.05
N LYS A 22 0.50 -5.49 4.35
CA LYS A 22 -0.52 -6.30 5.04
C LYS A 22 -0.97 -7.49 4.19
N TYR A 23 -1.17 -7.27 2.88
CA TYR A 23 -1.52 -8.34 1.95
C TYR A 23 -0.45 -9.44 1.93
N ILE A 24 0.82 -9.05 1.79
CA ILE A 24 1.97 -9.97 1.80
C ILE A 24 2.01 -10.75 3.13
N ALA A 25 1.88 -10.06 4.26
CA ALA A 25 1.88 -10.70 5.58
C ALA A 25 0.75 -11.73 5.75
N VAL A 26 -0.45 -11.44 5.22
CA VAL A 26 -1.58 -12.39 5.23
C VAL A 26 -1.26 -13.62 4.39
N LYS A 27 -0.70 -13.43 3.19
CA LYS A 27 -0.30 -14.53 2.30
C LYS A 27 0.76 -15.42 2.95
N GLU A 28 1.74 -14.84 3.63
CA GLU A 28 2.80 -15.59 4.33
C GLU A 28 2.28 -16.40 5.51
N ARG A 29 1.36 -15.84 6.31
CA ARG A 29 0.69 -16.55 7.41
C ARG A 29 -0.15 -17.72 6.93
N GLN A 30 -0.74 -17.59 5.74
CA GLN A 30 -1.51 -18.65 5.08
C GLN A 30 -0.61 -19.64 4.31
N ASN A 31 0.72 -19.47 4.32
CA ASN A 31 1.67 -20.22 3.49
C ASN A 31 1.30 -20.23 1.98
N SER A 32 0.68 -19.16 1.50
CA SER A 32 0.17 -19.04 0.12
C SER A 32 1.12 -18.21 -0.74
N ASN A 33 2.19 -18.84 -1.21
CA ASN A 33 3.25 -18.21 -2.02
C ASN A 33 2.97 -18.36 -3.51
N ASP A 34 1.80 -17.88 -3.95
CA ASP A 34 1.42 -17.93 -5.36
C ASP A 34 2.05 -16.80 -6.17
N THR A 35 1.76 -16.77 -7.47
CA THR A 35 2.23 -15.72 -8.38
C THR A 35 1.86 -14.32 -7.90
N ASN A 36 0.70 -14.14 -7.26
CA ASN A 36 0.27 -12.85 -6.75
C ASN A 36 1.10 -12.39 -5.56
N TYR A 37 1.45 -13.30 -4.64
CA TYR A 37 2.39 -13.03 -3.56
C TYR A 37 3.74 -12.56 -4.12
N HIS A 38 4.32 -13.32 -5.06
CA HIS A 38 5.62 -12.97 -5.64
C HIS A 38 5.59 -11.65 -6.40
N TYR A 39 4.52 -11.38 -7.14
CA TYR A 39 4.33 -10.10 -7.82
C TYR A 39 4.21 -8.94 -6.82
N ALA A 40 3.46 -9.11 -5.73
CA ALA A 40 3.33 -8.10 -4.69
C ALA A 40 4.68 -7.82 -4.00
N VAL A 41 5.45 -8.85 -3.65
CA VAL A 41 6.79 -8.69 -3.08
C VAL A 41 7.71 -7.96 -4.06
N ALA A 42 7.75 -8.36 -5.33
CA ALA A 42 8.57 -7.71 -6.34
C ALA A 42 8.20 -6.24 -6.56
N ALA A 43 6.90 -5.94 -6.62
CA ALA A 43 6.40 -4.57 -6.73
C ALA A 43 6.77 -3.74 -5.49
N LEU A 44 6.60 -4.29 -4.29
CA LEU A 44 6.96 -3.63 -3.04
C LEU A 44 8.44 -3.28 -3.01
N ILE A 45 9.33 -4.25 -3.32
CA ILE A 45 10.78 -4.03 -3.35
C ILE A 45 11.14 -2.93 -4.35
N HIS A 46 10.54 -2.93 -5.55
CA HIS A 46 10.81 -1.93 -6.57
C HIS A 46 10.54 -0.50 -6.07
N TYR A 47 9.38 -0.25 -5.46
CA TYR A 47 9.07 1.07 -4.91
C TYR A 47 9.84 1.39 -3.64
N ALA A 48 10.08 0.40 -2.76
CA ALA A 48 10.82 0.62 -1.53
C ALA A 48 12.28 1.02 -1.80
N LYS A 49 12.92 0.46 -2.84
CA LYS A 49 14.25 0.90 -3.29
C LYS A 49 14.23 2.36 -3.74
N TRP A 50 13.26 2.72 -4.58
CA TRP A 50 13.07 4.11 -5.00
C TRP A 50 12.85 5.04 -3.80
N MET A 51 12.05 4.63 -2.81
CA MET A 51 11.84 5.40 -1.58
C MET A 51 13.15 5.57 -0.78
N ALA A 52 13.93 4.50 -0.61
CA ALA A 52 15.19 4.56 0.13
C ALA A 52 16.18 5.59 -0.45
N GLU A 53 16.15 5.81 -1.76
CA GLU A 53 17.01 6.77 -2.45
C GLU A 53 16.39 8.18 -2.53
N ASN A 54 15.10 8.27 -2.85
CA ASN A 54 14.48 9.52 -3.33
C ASN A 54 13.52 10.17 -2.34
N GLU A 55 12.94 9.41 -1.40
CA GLU A 55 11.95 9.98 -0.48
C GLU A 55 12.57 10.95 0.54
N TYR A 56 11.76 11.92 0.92
CA TYR A 56 12.08 12.93 1.93
C TYR A 56 10.84 13.23 2.76
N ALA A 57 11.01 13.86 3.92
CA ALA A 57 9.87 14.23 4.75
C ALA A 57 9.14 15.40 4.09
N TYR A 58 7.83 15.31 3.86
CA TYR A 58 7.13 16.18 2.91
C TYR A 58 7.32 17.69 3.19
N LEU A 59 7.35 18.08 4.46
CA LEU A 59 7.58 19.48 4.88
C LEU A 59 9.03 19.96 4.71
N ASP A 60 9.94 19.16 4.16
CA ASP A 60 11.25 19.65 3.67
C ASP A 60 11.07 20.56 2.43
N LYS A 61 9.95 20.42 1.71
CA LYS A 61 9.59 21.25 0.55
C LYS A 61 8.14 21.73 0.68
N PRO A 62 7.85 22.66 1.59
CA PRO A 62 6.47 23.12 1.83
C PRO A 62 5.89 23.89 0.63
N ASP A 63 6.73 24.53 -0.19
CA ASP A 63 6.31 25.40 -1.31
C ASP A 63 5.56 24.67 -2.43
N ILE A 64 5.67 23.34 -2.48
CA ILE A 64 4.99 22.50 -3.48
C ILE A 64 3.70 21.85 -2.95
N LEU A 65 3.26 22.22 -1.74
CA LEU A 65 2.06 21.68 -1.08
C LEU A 65 0.98 22.77 -1.03
N GLU A 66 -0.27 22.43 -1.37
CA GLU A 66 -1.39 23.38 -1.24
C GLU A 66 -1.60 23.80 0.23
N PHE A 67 -1.43 22.86 1.16
CA PHE A 67 -1.56 23.10 2.60
C PHE A 67 -0.41 22.48 3.41
N PRO A 68 0.68 23.21 3.67
CA PRO A 68 1.84 22.71 4.41
C PRO A 68 1.60 22.72 5.93
N ASN A 69 0.96 21.66 6.45
CA ASN A 69 0.71 21.46 7.89
C ASN A 69 1.21 20.09 8.38
N GLN A 70 1.20 19.84 9.70
CA GLN A 70 1.75 18.62 10.32
C GLN A 70 0.97 17.34 10.00
N THR A 71 -0.19 17.43 9.33
CA THR A 71 -0.85 16.24 8.74
C THR A 71 0.14 15.49 7.85
N TRP A 72 1.01 16.21 7.13
CA TRP A 72 2.06 15.62 6.30
C TRP A 72 3.09 14.83 7.11
N SER A 73 3.56 15.35 8.24
CA SER A 73 4.44 14.60 9.16
C SER A 73 3.77 13.33 9.69
N GLY A 74 2.46 13.39 9.97
CA GLY A 74 1.68 12.20 10.31
C GLY A 74 1.55 11.19 9.17
N GLN A 75 1.51 11.66 7.92
CA GLN A 75 1.52 10.78 6.74
C GLN A 75 2.90 10.15 6.50
N ASP A 76 3.98 10.87 6.77
CA ASP A 76 5.36 10.39 6.60
C ASP A 76 5.65 9.12 7.44
N ILE A 77 4.93 8.90 8.55
CA ILE A 77 5.05 7.66 9.35
C ILE A 77 4.78 6.40 8.50
N ARG A 78 3.91 6.48 7.48
CA ARG A 78 3.67 5.36 6.56
C ARG A 78 4.90 4.97 5.77
N LYS A 79 5.78 5.93 5.45
CA LYS A 79 7.06 5.64 4.79
C LYS A 79 7.93 4.76 5.68
N LEU A 80 7.95 5.03 6.99
CA LEU A 80 8.65 4.18 7.97
C LEU A 80 8.07 2.76 8.01
N CYS A 81 6.75 2.60 7.96
CA CYS A 81 6.11 1.27 7.90
C CYS A 81 6.57 0.48 6.68
N VAL A 82 6.50 1.10 5.49
CA VAL A 82 6.84 0.46 4.21
C VAL A 82 8.31 0.07 4.17
N LEU A 83 9.20 0.99 4.54
CA LEU A 83 10.65 0.74 4.55
C LEU A 83 11.02 -0.34 5.58
N ASN A 84 10.48 -0.29 6.80
CA ASN A 84 10.74 -1.33 7.81
C ASN A 84 10.33 -2.73 7.34
N PHE A 85 9.18 -2.86 6.68
CA PHE A 85 8.71 -4.13 6.14
C PHE A 85 9.56 -4.63 4.97
N ALA A 86 9.89 -3.75 4.03
CA ALA A 86 10.61 -4.11 2.81
C ALA A 86 12.03 -4.61 3.09
N ARG A 87 12.65 -4.23 4.23
CA ARG A 87 13.98 -4.71 4.64
C ARG A 87 14.11 -6.24 4.67
N ALA A 88 13.03 -6.97 4.93
CA ALA A 88 13.07 -8.43 4.95
C ALA A 88 13.24 -9.08 3.56
N TYR A 89 13.13 -8.30 2.48
CA TYR A 89 13.18 -8.80 1.10
C TYR A 89 14.27 -8.16 0.24
N VAL A 90 15.11 -7.28 0.80
CA VAL A 90 16.25 -6.69 0.09
C VAL A 90 17.55 -7.41 0.42
N THR A 91 18.57 -7.23 -0.42
CA THR A 91 19.91 -7.75 -0.20
C THR A 91 20.59 -7.02 0.96
N GLU A 92 21.58 -7.67 1.59
CA GLU A 92 22.35 -7.09 2.69
C GLU A 92 23.02 -5.76 2.30
N GLU A 93 23.49 -5.64 1.06
CA GLU A 93 24.10 -4.42 0.50
C GLU A 93 23.18 -3.19 0.56
N LEU A 94 21.85 -3.39 0.49
CA LEU A 94 20.88 -2.30 0.51
C LEU A 94 20.36 -1.99 1.92
N LEU A 95 20.63 -2.83 2.92
CA LEU A 95 20.12 -2.64 4.28
C LEU A 95 20.62 -1.32 4.89
N ASP A 96 21.89 -0.99 4.69
CA ASP A 96 22.46 0.25 5.20
C ASP A 96 21.79 1.50 4.59
N THR A 97 21.45 1.46 3.30
CA THR A 97 20.73 2.56 2.63
C THR A 97 19.33 2.73 3.22
N PHE A 98 18.65 1.61 3.50
CA PHE A 98 17.32 1.62 4.12
C PHE A 98 17.37 2.12 5.56
N ASP A 99 18.34 1.65 6.35
CA ASP A 99 18.50 2.01 7.75
C ASP A 99 18.83 3.50 7.90
N ARG A 100 19.74 4.04 7.08
CA ARG A 100 20.01 5.49 7.04
C ARG A 100 18.79 6.31 6.65
N LYS A 101 17.98 5.85 5.67
CA LYS A 101 16.76 6.56 5.28
C LYS A 101 15.71 6.54 6.40
N LEU A 102 15.53 5.40 7.06
CA LEU A 102 14.61 5.23 8.18
C LEU A 102 14.98 6.17 9.32
N GLU A 103 16.23 6.15 9.76
CA GLU A 103 16.73 7.02 10.84
C GLU A 103 16.54 8.50 10.50
N SER A 104 16.91 8.91 9.28
CA SER A 104 16.75 10.30 8.84
C SER A 104 15.29 10.76 8.81
N LEU A 105 14.36 9.94 8.31
CA LEU A 105 12.94 10.27 8.28
C LEU A 105 12.33 10.26 9.68
N GLU A 106 12.65 9.26 10.49
CA GLU A 106 12.15 9.10 11.85
C GLU A 106 12.52 10.30 12.72
N GLN A 107 13.80 10.69 12.71
CA GLN A 107 14.27 11.85 13.46
C GLN A 107 13.51 13.12 13.06
N LYS A 108 13.37 13.39 11.75
CA LYS A 108 12.63 14.55 11.25
C LYS A 108 11.16 14.55 11.67
N ILE A 109 10.50 13.40 11.63
CA ILE A 109 9.09 13.27 12.03
C ILE A 109 8.95 13.54 13.53
N ILE A 110 9.80 12.94 14.36
CA ILE A 110 9.78 13.11 15.81
C ILE A 110 10.01 14.57 16.18
N ASP A 111 11.04 15.21 15.61
CA ASP A 111 11.36 16.61 15.89
C ASP A 111 10.21 17.55 15.55
N ARG A 112 9.59 17.36 14.37
CA ARG A 112 8.46 18.19 13.91
C ARG A 112 7.21 18.02 14.76
N LEU A 113 6.86 16.77 15.07
CA LEU A 113 5.66 16.48 15.84
C LEU A 113 5.82 16.90 17.30
N SER A 114 7.01 16.73 17.88
CA SER A 114 7.28 17.12 19.28
C SER A 114 7.29 18.64 19.46
N ALA A 115 7.68 19.40 18.44
CA ALA A 115 7.74 20.85 18.48
C ALA A 115 6.43 21.57 18.09
N SER A 116 5.39 20.84 17.65
CA SER A 116 4.18 21.44 17.09
C SER A 116 2.93 21.19 17.94
N ASP A 117 2.18 22.25 18.22
CA ASP A 117 0.86 22.14 18.86
C ASP A 117 -0.19 21.41 17.99
N GLU A 118 0.03 21.33 16.67
CA GLU A 118 -0.85 20.58 15.77
C GLU A 118 -0.86 19.07 16.08
N ALA A 119 0.17 18.55 16.73
CA ALA A 119 0.25 17.15 17.19
C ALA A 119 -0.87 16.78 18.18
N LYS A 120 -1.53 17.78 18.79
CA LYS A 120 -2.68 17.61 19.69
C LYS A 120 -4.02 17.55 18.95
N THR A 121 -4.04 17.81 17.64
CA THR A 121 -5.28 17.79 16.85
C THR A 121 -5.78 16.37 16.61
N THR A 122 -7.09 16.18 16.58
CA THR A 122 -7.72 14.86 16.35
C THR A 122 -7.24 14.22 15.05
N ARG A 123 -7.14 15.00 13.96
CA ARG A 123 -6.70 14.48 12.65
C ARG A 123 -5.31 13.86 12.72
N LEU A 124 -4.36 14.56 13.34
CA LEU A 124 -2.98 14.10 13.42
C LEU A 124 -2.84 12.93 14.41
N LEU A 125 -3.52 13.00 15.56
CA LEU A 125 -3.58 11.87 16.50
C LEU A 125 -4.12 10.60 15.84
N CYS A 126 -5.18 10.70 15.01
CA CYS A 126 -5.69 9.55 14.26
C CYS A 126 -4.65 8.98 13.28
N LEU A 127 -3.92 9.84 12.57
CA LEU A 127 -2.85 9.40 11.66
C LEU A 127 -1.69 8.73 12.42
N MET A 128 -1.30 9.29 13.56
CA MET A 128 -0.27 8.72 14.41
C MET A 128 -0.72 7.35 14.94
N MET A 129 -1.89 7.24 15.58
CA MET A 129 -2.37 5.97 16.13
C MET A 129 -2.48 4.84 15.10
N GLN A 130 -2.83 5.15 13.85
CA GLN A 130 -2.86 4.16 12.77
C GLN A 130 -1.48 3.58 12.43
N ASN A 131 -0.41 4.33 12.69
CA ASN A 131 0.93 4.05 12.18
C ASN A 131 2.03 4.05 13.25
N ILE A 132 1.72 4.36 14.51
CA ILE A 132 2.68 4.55 15.61
C ILE A 132 3.56 3.32 15.86
N ASN A 133 3.02 2.13 15.58
CA ASN A 133 3.75 0.87 15.68
C ASN A 133 4.59 0.59 14.43
N TYR A 134 5.13 1.61 13.75
CA TYR A 134 5.88 1.44 12.50
C TYR A 134 7.09 0.50 12.65
N ALA A 135 7.78 0.54 13.80
CA ALA A 135 8.89 -0.36 14.08
C ALA A 135 8.48 -1.85 14.04
N THR A 136 7.23 -2.16 14.40
CA THR A 136 6.75 -3.55 14.37
C THR A 136 6.71 -4.13 12.95
N TYR A 137 6.58 -3.29 11.92
CA TYR A 137 6.59 -3.74 10.51
C TYR A 137 7.90 -4.46 10.14
N ARG A 138 8.99 -4.24 10.88
CA ARG A 138 10.26 -4.96 10.70
C ARG A 138 10.15 -6.46 10.97
N TYR A 139 9.26 -6.86 11.87
CA TYR A 139 9.11 -8.23 12.35
C TYR A 139 7.86 -8.94 11.83
N VAL A 140 6.97 -8.20 11.14
CA VAL A 140 5.78 -8.77 10.49
C VAL A 140 6.11 -9.72 9.33
N PRO A 141 7.02 -9.39 8.39
CA PRO A 141 7.26 -10.25 7.24
C PRO A 141 7.90 -11.57 7.66
N ILE A 142 7.45 -12.65 7.03
CA ILE A 142 7.99 -14.01 7.19
C ILE A 142 8.37 -14.51 5.79
N PRO A 143 9.49 -14.00 5.23
CA PRO A 143 9.87 -14.30 3.86
C PRO A 143 9.96 -15.80 3.64
N LYS A 144 9.30 -16.28 2.59
CA LYS A 144 9.34 -17.69 2.23
C LYS A 144 10.43 -17.90 1.19
N VAL A 145 11.41 -18.74 1.54
CA VAL A 145 12.48 -19.13 0.61
C VAL A 145 11.86 -19.81 -0.60
N ASN A 146 12.18 -19.30 -1.79
CA ASN A 146 11.70 -19.81 -3.05
C ASN A 146 12.34 -21.19 -3.32
N LYS A 147 11.70 -22.28 -2.89
CA LYS A 147 12.13 -23.64 -3.24
C LYS A 147 11.66 -23.96 -4.66
N GLY A 148 12.43 -23.51 -5.63
CA GLY A 148 12.34 -23.95 -7.01
C GLY A 148 11.36 -23.14 -7.86
N ASN A 149 11.84 -22.82 -9.07
CA ASN A 149 11.11 -22.32 -10.23
C ASN A 149 9.60 -22.26 -10.03
N ILE A 150 9.08 -21.04 -9.82
CA ILE A 150 7.68 -20.75 -10.09
C ILE A 150 7.48 -21.10 -11.56
N SER A 151 7.00 -22.32 -11.81
CA SER A 151 6.33 -22.64 -13.05
C SER A 151 5.19 -21.63 -13.09
N VAL A 152 5.39 -20.56 -13.87
CA VAL A 152 4.30 -19.78 -14.39
C VAL A 152 3.55 -20.80 -15.24
N ASN A 153 2.61 -21.51 -14.62
CA ASN A 153 1.50 -22.04 -15.38
C ASN A 153 0.82 -20.78 -15.89
N SER A 154 1.27 -20.32 -17.06
CA SER A 154 0.42 -19.56 -17.94
C SER A 154 -0.65 -20.57 -18.31
N ASP A 155 -1.61 -20.77 -17.41
CA ASP A 155 -2.93 -21.19 -17.78
C ASP A 155 -3.35 -20.07 -18.73
N LYS A 156 -3.04 -20.26 -20.03
CA LYS A 156 -3.59 -19.47 -21.13
C LYS A 156 -5.06 -19.85 -21.16
N LYS A 157 -5.80 -19.40 -20.13
CA LYS A 157 -7.24 -19.45 -20.10
C LYS A 157 -7.66 -18.62 -21.28
N THR A 158 -8.06 -19.33 -22.32
CA THR A 158 -8.55 -18.73 -23.56
C THR A 158 -9.64 -17.76 -23.15
N LEU A 159 -9.75 -16.62 -23.84
CA LEU A 159 -10.82 -15.64 -23.61
C LEU A 159 -12.19 -16.34 -23.49
N LEU A 160 -12.40 -17.39 -24.28
CA LEU A 160 -13.58 -18.24 -24.22
C LEU A 160 -13.81 -18.87 -22.84
N SER A 161 -12.79 -19.46 -22.21
CA SER A 161 -12.90 -20.06 -20.87
C SER A 161 -13.15 -19.04 -19.78
N LEU A 162 -12.64 -17.82 -19.96
CA LEU A 162 -12.89 -16.72 -19.04
C LEU A 162 -14.35 -16.27 -19.16
N VAL A 163 -14.82 -16.06 -20.40
CA VAL A 163 -16.19 -15.67 -20.75
C VAL A 163 -17.21 -16.73 -20.31
N THR A 164 -16.95 -18.01 -20.55
CA THR A 164 -17.87 -19.08 -20.13
C THR A 164 -17.93 -19.19 -18.62
N LYS A 165 -16.82 -19.00 -17.91
CA LYS A 165 -16.80 -18.99 -16.45
C LYS A 165 -17.52 -17.77 -15.88
N THR A 166 -17.34 -16.57 -16.45
CA THR A 166 -18.11 -15.39 -16.05
C THR A 166 -19.59 -15.58 -16.31
N LEU A 167 -19.99 -16.09 -17.48
CA LEU A 167 -21.38 -16.39 -17.82
C LEU A 167 -21.99 -17.47 -16.91
N ALA A 168 -21.24 -18.53 -16.58
CA ALA A 168 -21.70 -19.57 -15.66
C ALA A 168 -21.89 -19.05 -14.23
N SER A 169 -21.10 -18.05 -13.83
CA SER A 169 -21.26 -17.34 -12.56
C SER A 169 -22.26 -16.17 -12.62
N PHE A 170 -22.82 -15.90 -13.80
CA PHE A 170 -23.69 -14.76 -14.06
C PHE A 170 -25.07 -15.03 -13.47
N SER A 171 -25.29 -14.55 -12.25
CA SER A 171 -26.58 -14.65 -11.59
C SER A 171 -27.47 -13.48 -12.01
N ILE A 172 -28.42 -13.75 -12.90
CA ILE A 172 -29.43 -12.78 -13.37
C ILE A 172 -30.15 -12.11 -12.18
N GLY A 173 -30.41 -12.86 -11.10
CA GLY A 173 -31.03 -12.31 -9.89
C GLY A 173 -30.13 -11.37 -9.06
N ARG A 174 -28.81 -11.54 -9.11
CA ARG A 174 -27.86 -10.60 -8.48
C ARG A 174 -27.68 -9.36 -9.34
N GLU A 175 -27.55 -9.52 -10.65
CA GLU A 175 -27.41 -8.42 -11.60
C GLU A 175 -28.67 -7.55 -11.65
N ARG A 176 -29.87 -8.15 -11.65
CA ARG A 176 -31.13 -7.39 -11.55
C ARG A 176 -31.16 -6.52 -10.29
N ARG A 177 -30.79 -7.09 -9.14
CA ARG A 177 -30.74 -6.36 -7.86
C ARG A 177 -29.72 -5.22 -7.88
N GLN A 178 -28.54 -5.43 -8.49
CA GLN A 178 -27.53 -4.39 -8.64
C GLN A 178 -27.96 -3.30 -9.63
N LEU A 179 -28.59 -3.66 -10.74
CA LEU A 179 -29.14 -2.72 -11.73
C LEU A 179 -30.22 -1.82 -11.12
N VAL A 180 -31.15 -2.40 -10.37
CA VAL A 180 -32.22 -1.67 -9.67
C VAL A 180 -31.66 -0.73 -8.59
N LYS A 181 -30.56 -1.10 -7.93
CA LYS A 181 -29.85 -0.22 -6.98
C LYS A 181 -29.09 0.92 -7.67
N ARG A 182 -28.48 0.65 -8.84
CA ARG A 182 -27.68 1.64 -9.59
C ARG A 182 -28.54 2.63 -10.37
N PHE A 183 -29.70 2.20 -10.84
CA PHE A 183 -30.62 3.01 -11.63
C PHE A 183 -32.01 2.99 -11.00
N PRO A 184 -32.31 3.92 -10.07
CA PRO A 184 -33.59 3.98 -9.37
C PRO A 184 -34.80 4.09 -10.30
N GLN A 185 -34.62 4.66 -11.49
CA GLN A 185 -35.65 4.76 -12.52
C GLN A 185 -36.18 3.38 -12.98
N LEU A 186 -35.34 2.35 -12.92
CA LEU A 186 -35.70 0.98 -13.30
C LEU A 186 -36.51 0.24 -12.23
N GLN A 187 -36.63 0.78 -11.00
CA GLN A 187 -37.49 0.20 -9.94
C GLN A 187 -38.95 0.11 -10.37
N LYS A 188 -39.42 1.04 -11.23
CA LYS A 188 -40.79 1.03 -11.76
C LYS A 188 -41.08 -0.21 -12.62
N TRP A 189 -40.07 -0.77 -13.28
CA TRP A 189 -40.21 -1.88 -14.23
C TRP A 189 -39.71 -3.21 -13.68
N LEU A 190 -38.64 -3.21 -12.88
CA LEU A 190 -37.99 -4.41 -12.37
C LEU A 190 -38.31 -4.73 -10.90
N GLY A 191 -39.15 -3.90 -10.27
CA GLY A 191 -39.56 -4.02 -8.87
C GLY A 191 -38.52 -3.47 -7.90
N GLN A 192 -38.86 -3.47 -6.60
CA GLN A 192 -37.91 -3.15 -5.54
C GLN A 192 -36.85 -4.27 -5.38
N PRO A 193 -35.62 -3.94 -4.95
CA PRO A 193 -34.50 -4.88 -4.88
C PRO A 193 -34.71 -6.04 -3.91
#